data_AF-A0A973WXA3-F1
#
_entry.id   AF-A0A973WXA3-F1
#
_cell.length_a   1.000
_cell.length_b   1.000
_cell.length_c   1.000
_cell.angle_alpha   90.00
_cell.angle_beta   90.00
_cell.angle_gamma   90.00
#
_symmetry.space_group_name_H-M   'P 1'
#
loop_
_entity.id
_entity.type
_entity.pdbx_description
1 polymer ?
#
loop_
_entity_poly.entity_id
_entity_poly.type
_entity_poly.pdbx_seq_one_letter_code
_entity_poly.pdbx_strand_id
1 'polypeptide(L)'
;MTQAEVWDLLLKAAGLFGGIGALTVAAAAFVSKLVADRSIESHKAELGRETEKLKGELAKKTETHKLNLKKREILFQKEIEAASAFIALHRTIEPELNPRVLWEEAMVAAALDLAGIEQKLRDYVAMFGAALSSENRREIDVCMILAARHKFADQKDAQAIDKAAVVAHDVLTSLGEIERRFLDELRS
;
A
#
# COMPACT_ATOMS: atom_id res chain seq x y z
N MET A 1 -92.42 19.30 -24.25
CA MET A 1 -91.30 19.88 -23.48
C MET A 1 -90.75 21.04 -24.28
N THR A 2 -90.85 22.24 -23.74
CA THR A 2 -90.34 23.45 -24.39
C THR A 2 -88.83 23.57 -24.14
N GLN A 3 -88.09 24.25 -25.03
CA GLN A 3 -86.63 24.43 -24.87
C GLN A 3 -86.23 25.03 -23.51
N ALA A 4 -87.13 25.82 -22.90
CA ALA A 4 -86.94 26.42 -21.58
C ALA A 4 -86.89 25.39 -20.44
N GLU A 5 -87.70 24.32 -20.51
CA GLU A 5 -87.73 23.28 -19.48
C GLU A 5 -86.48 22.39 -19.54
N VAL A 6 -85.92 22.17 -20.73
CA VAL A 6 -84.68 21.39 -20.91
C VAL A 6 -83.46 22.17 -20.38
N TRP A 7 -83.41 23.48 -20.61
CA TRP A 7 -82.36 24.34 -20.06
C TRP A 7 -82.47 24.52 -18.55
N ASP A 8 -83.67 24.62 -17.99
CA ASP A 8 -83.89 24.69 -16.55
C ASP A 8 -83.52 23.35 -15.86
N LEU A 9 -83.78 22.21 -16.49
CA LEU A 9 -83.38 20.89 -15.99
C LEU A 9 -81.86 20.67 -16.10
N LEU A 10 -81.21 21.18 -17.15
CA LEU A 10 -79.75 21.15 -17.30
C LEU A 10 -79.03 22.13 -16.37
N LEU A 11 -79.59 23.31 -16.09
CA LEU A 11 -79.06 24.27 -15.11
C LEU A 11 -79.26 23.78 -13.67
N LYS A 12 -80.40 23.14 -13.38
CA LYS A 12 -80.64 22.48 -12.08
C LYS A 12 -79.76 21.25 -11.91
N ALA A 13 -79.55 20.45 -12.96
CA ALA A 13 -78.59 19.35 -12.95
C ALA A 13 -77.15 19.87 -12.83
N ALA A 14 -76.73 20.88 -13.58
CA ALA A 14 -75.41 21.50 -13.46
C ALA A 14 -75.20 22.25 -12.13
N GLY A 15 -76.27 22.73 -11.47
CA GLY A 15 -76.22 23.26 -10.11
C GLY A 15 -76.10 22.17 -9.05
N LEU A 16 -76.86 21.07 -9.19
CA LEU A 16 -76.78 19.90 -8.30
C LEU A 16 -75.45 19.13 -8.45
N PHE A 17 -75.01 18.93 -9.70
CA PHE A 17 -73.75 18.25 -10.05
C PHE A 17 -72.56 19.20 -10.05
N GLY A 18 -72.75 20.52 -10.15
CA GLY A 18 -71.67 21.51 -10.05
C GLY A 18 -71.26 21.75 -8.60
N GLY A 19 -72.21 21.75 -7.66
CA GLY A 19 -71.90 21.83 -6.22
C GLY A 19 -71.24 20.56 -5.68
N ILE A 20 -71.77 19.38 -6.03
CA ILE A 20 -71.22 18.08 -5.61
C ILE A 20 -69.97 17.70 -6.43
N GLY A 21 -69.94 18.06 -7.71
CA GLY A 21 -68.80 17.87 -8.62
C GLY A 21 -67.60 18.74 -8.26
N ALA A 22 -67.81 20.02 -7.93
CA ALA A 22 -66.72 20.87 -7.46
C ALA A 22 -66.15 20.41 -6.10
N LEU A 23 -67.01 19.94 -5.19
CA LEU A 23 -66.58 19.35 -3.91
C LEU A 23 -65.81 18.04 -4.10
N THR A 24 -66.22 17.17 -5.04
CA THR A 24 -65.51 15.92 -5.35
C THR A 24 -64.20 16.15 -6.08
N VAL A 25 -64.14 17.10 -7.02
CA VAL A 25 -62.88 17.51 -7.68
C VAL A 25 -61.93 18.19 -6.68
N ALA A 26 -62.43 19.05 -5.80
CA ALA A 26 -61.62 19.68 -4.75
C ALA A 26 -61.11 18.66 -3.72
N ALA A 27 -61.96 17.70 -3.31
CA ALA A 27 -61.55 16.61 -2.43
C ALA A 27 -60.52 15.67 -3.09
N ALA A 28 -60.72 15.33 -4.37
CA ALA A 28 -59.75 14.53 -5.13
C ALA A 28 -58.42 15.27 -5.33
N ALA A 29 -58.45 16.59 -5.59
CA ALA A 29 -57.26 17.43 -5.67
C ALA A 29 -56.54 17.53 -4.31
N PHE A 30 -57.28 17.61 -3.20
CA PHE A 30 -56.70 17.66 -1.86
C PHE A 30 -56.09 16.31 -1.45
N VAL A 31 -56.78 15.19 -1.70
CA VAL A 31 -56.28 13.84 -1.41
C VAL A 31 -55.08 13.51 -2.29
N SER A 32 -55.12 13.84 -3.58
CA SER A 32 -53.98 13.62 -4.48
C SER A 32 -52.77 14.47 -4.08
N LYS A 33 -52.97 15.74 -3.68
CA LYS A 33 -51.90 16.59 -3.15
C LYS A 33 -51.32 16.04 -1.84
N LEU A 34 -52.16 15.60 -0.90
CA LEU A 34 -51.71 14.99 0.36
C LEU A 34 -50.91 13.70 0.14
N VAL A 35 -51.36 12.84 -0.77
CA VAL A 35 -50.66 11.60 -1.11
C VAL A 35 -49.35 11.90 -1.85
N ALA A 36 -49.37 12.86 -2.79
CA ALA A 36 -48.17 13.28 -3.51
C ALA A 36 -47.13 13.91 -2.56
N ASP A 37 -47.52 14.86 -1.72
CA ASP A 37 -46.65 15.52 -0.74
C ASP A 37 -46.06 14.49 0.24
N ARG A 38 -46.88 13.53 0.72
CA ARG A 38 -46.42 12.45 1.60
C ARG A 38 -45.45 11.48 0.91
N SER A 39 -45.66 11.17 -0.37
CA SER A 39 -44.72 10.36 -1.17
C SER A 39 -43.41 11.10 -1.46
N ILE A 40 -43.48 12.42 -1.68
CA ILE A 40 -42.30 13.26 -1.92
C ILE A 40 -41.50 13.40 -0.63
N GLU A 41 -42.16 13.59 0.51
CA GLU A 41 -41.50 13.58 1.82
C GLU A 41 -40.85 12.24 2.14
N SER A 42 -41.51 11.11 1.85
CA SER A 42 -40.90 9.80 2.06
C SER A 42 -39.67 9.58 1.17
N HIS A 43 -39.74 9.95 -0.11
CA HIS A 43 -38.58 9.86 -1.01
C HIS A 43 -37.45 10.81 -0.60
N LYS A 44 -37.76 12.04 -0.13
CA LYS A 44 -36.73 12.94 0.41
C LYS A 44 -36.08 12.40 1.67
N ALA A 45 -36.86 11.79 2.57
CA ALA A 45 -36.33 11.17 3.78
C ALA A 45 -35.46 9.95 3.46
N GLU A 46 -35.86 9.14 2.47
CA GLU A 46 -35.09 8.00 1.99
C GLU A 46 -33.78 8.44 1.32
N LEU A 47 -33.83 9.42 0.41
CA LEU A 47 -32.64 10.04 -0.19
C LEU A 47 -31.74 10.69 0.87
N GLY A 48 -32.31 11.31 1.90
CA GLY A 48 -31.56 11.85 3.04
C GLY A 48 -30.79 10.76 3.78
N ARG A 49 -31.43 9.63 4.06
CA ARG A 49 -30.79 8.48 4.71
C ARG A 49 -29.72 7.84 3.85
N GLU A 50 -29.98 7.67 2.55
CA GLU A 50 -29.00 7.13 1.62
C GLU A 50 -27.78 8.06 1.49
N THR A 51 -27.99 9.38 1.40
CA THR A 51 -26.88 10.34 1.33
C THR A 51 -26.06 10.37 2.62
N GLU A 52 -26.68 10.29 3.80
CA GLU A 52 -25.96 10.17 5.06
C GLU A 52 -25.18 8.85 5.17
N LYS A 53 -25.79 7.73 4.77
CA LYS A 53 -25.12 6.42 4.72
C LYS A 53 -23.93 6.45 3.77
N LEU A 54 -24.11 6.96 2.55
CA LEU A 54 -23.04 7.10 1.56
C LEU A 54 -21.93 8.03 2.06
N LYS A 55 -22.26 9.15 2.71
CA LYS A 55 -21.27 10.03 3.35
C LYS A 55 -20.48 9.29 4.43
N GLY A 56 -21.15 8.52 5.29
CA GLY A 56 -20.51 7.71 6.32
C GLY A 56 -19.59 6.63 5.74
N GLU A 57 -20.04 5.91 4.72
CA GLU A 57 -19.24 4.91 4.02
C GLU A 57 -18.02 5.52 3.32
N LEU A 58 -18.20 6.68 2.68
CA LEU A 58 -17.14 7.39 1.98
C LEU A 58 -16.10 7.96 2.95
N ALA A 59 -16.52 8.48 4.10
CA ALA A 59 -15.64 8.90 5.18
C ALA A 59 -14.80 7.71 5.69
N LYS A 60 -15.42 6.57 5.98
CA LYS A 60 -14.74 5.35 6.43
C LYS A 60 -13.73 4.83 5.39
N LYS A 61 -14.11 4.78 4.11
CA LYS A 61 -13.20 4.39 3.02
C LYS A 61 -12.02 5.34 2.91
N THR A 62 -12.27 6.64 3.05
CA THR A 62 -11.23 7.67 3.02
C THR A 62 -10.23 7.51 4.17
N GLU A 63 -10.71 7.29 5.40
CA GLU A 63 -9.83 7.06 6.55
C GLU A 63 -9.00 5.79 6.40
N THR A 64 -9.63 4.69 5.95
CA THR A 64 -8.93 3.43 5.70
C THR A 64 -7.84 3.60 4.64
N HIS A 65 -8.14 4.35 3.57
CA HIS A 65 -7.18 4.64 2.52
C HIS A 65 -6.01 5.49 3.03
N LYS A 66 -6.29 6.55 3.82
CA LYS A 66 -5.25 7.36 4.47
C LYS A 66 -4.33 6.53 5.37
N LEU A 67 -4.91 5.63 6.17
CA LEU A 67 -4.13 4.74 7.03
C LEU A 67 -3.25 3.79 6.21
N ASN A 68 -3.77 3.24 5.11
CA ASN A 68 -2.99 2.37 4.24
C ASN A 68 -1.86 3.12 3.53
N LEU A 69 -2.11 4.35 3.08
CA LEU A 69 -1.06 5.21 2.50
C LEU A 69 0.03 5.48 3.53
N LYS A 70 -0.32 5.87 4.75
CA LYS A 70 0.66 6.12 5.82
C LYS A 70 1.48 4.88 6.19
N LYS A 71 0.85 3.70 6.19
CA LYS A 71 1.57 2.43 6.42
C LYS A 71 2.60 2.16 5.32
N ARG A 72 2.23 2.39 4.05
CA ARG A 72 3.14 2.25 2.91
C ARG A 72 4.27 3.26 2.96
N GLU A 73 3.98 4.50 3.31
CA GLU A 73 4.98 5.55 3.49
C GLU A 73 6.01 5.19 4.55
N ILE A 74 5.58 4.69 5.72
CA ILE A 74 6.48 4.23 6.78
C ILE A 74 7.33 3.05 6.31
N LEU A 75 6.74 2.09 5.61
CA LEU A 75 7.47 0.95 5.07
C LEU A 75 8.54 1.40 4.07
N PHE A 76 8.17 2.26 3.12
CA PHE A 76 9.08 2.79 2.11
C PHE A 76 10.23 3.60 2.73
N GLN A 77 9.94 4.39 3.76
CA GLN A 77 10.99 5.09 4.53
C GLN A 77 11.97 4.10 5.17
N LYS A 78 11.49 2.98 5.68
CA LYS A 78 12.34 1.93 6.26
C LYS A 78 13.14 1.18 5.20
N GLU A 79 12.59 0.97 4.01
CA GLU A 79 13.31 0.41 2.85
C GLU A 79 14.46 1.32 2.41
N ILE A 80 14.23 2.64 2.34
CA ILE A 80 15.28 3.64 2.03
C ILE A 80 16.39 3.62 3.09
N GLU A 81 16.01 3.60 4.36
CA GLU A 81 16.96 3.51 5.47
C GLU A 81 17.79 2.23 5.41
N ALA A 82 17.15 1.09 5.14
CA ALA A 82 17.80 -0.21 4.98
C ALA A 82 18.78 -0.22 3.81
N ALA A 83 18.38 0.28 2.64
CA ALA A 83 19.22 0.36 1.46
C ALA A 83 20.44 1.27 1.70
N SER A 84 20.23 2.46 2.29
CA SER A 84 21.31 3.39 2.61
C SER A 84 22.31 2.79 3.60
N ALA A 85 21.81 2.10 4.63
CA ALA A 85 22.64 1.39 5.59
C ALA A 85 23.41 0.22 4.95
N PHE A 86 22.81 -0.49 3.99
CA PHE A 86 23.48 -1.56 3.26
C PHE A 86 24.61 -1.03 2.39
N ILE A 87 24.39 0.06 1.66
CA ILE A 87 25.44 0.69 0.83
C ILE A 87 26.62 1.10 1.72
N ALA A 88 26.36 1.74 2.85
CA ALA A 88 27.41 2.11 3.81
C ALA A 88 28.15 0.89 4.36
N LEU A 89 27.41 -0.18 4.67
CA LEU A 89 27.98 -1.45 5.11
C LEU A 89 28.86 -2.09 4.04
N HIS A 90 28.39 -2.18 2.80
CA HIS A 90 29.13 -2.75 1.69
C HIS A 90 30.45 -2.01 1.47
N ARG A 91 30.43 -0.66 1.49
CA ARG A 91 31.65 0.16 1.43
C ARG A 91 32.62 -0.05 2.59
N THR A 92 32.11 -0.44 3.76
CA THR A 92 32.95 -0.76 4.93
C THR A 92 33.56 -2.16 4.84
N ILE A 93 32.94 -3.06 4.08
CA ILE A 93 33.42 -4.43 3.85
C ILE A 93 34.38 -4.47 2.64
N GLU A 94 34.14 -3.64 1.63
CA GLU A 94 34.95 -3.56 0.43
C GLU A 94 36.40 -3.17 0.79
N PRO A 95 37.41 -3.96 0.37
CA PRO A 95 38.79 -3.67 0.72
C PRO A 95 39.28 -2.40 0.01
N GLU A 96 40.04 -1.57 0.72
CA GLU A 96 40.65 -0.36 0.15
C GLU A 96 41.71 -0.73 -0.89
N LEU A 97 41.37 -0.57 -2.17
CA LEU A 97 42.32 -0.74 -3.26
C LEU A 97 43.21 0.50 -3.36
N ASN A 98 44.41 0.41 -2.81
CA ASN A 98 45.47 1.37 -3.07
C ASN A 98 46.35 0.87 -4.24
N PRO A 99 47.07 1.75 -4.96
CA PRO A 99 47.93 1.33 -6.07
C PRO A 99 49.09 0.38 -5.71
N ARG A 100 49.28 0.08 -4.42
CA ARG A 100 50.39 -0.74 -3.90
C ARG A 100 49.94 -2.15 -3.50
N VAL A 101 48.67 -2.34 -3.19
CA VAL A 101 48.08 -3.61 -2.74
C VAL A 101 47.48 -4.29 -3.97
N LEU A 102 47.95 -5.51 -4.24
CA LEU A 102 47.40 -6.32 -5.31
C LEU A 102 46.00 -6.81 -4.92
N TRP A 103 45.13 -6.99 -5.91
CA TRP A 103 43.77 -7.52 -5.69
C TRP A 103 43.78 -8.82 -4.88
N GLU A 104 44.75 -9.70 -5.17
CA GLU A 104 44.93 -10.98 -4.47
C GLU A 104 45.22 -10.78 -2.97
N GLU A 105 46.09 -9.83 -2.62
CA GLU A 105 46.42 -9.50 -1.23
C GLU A 105 45.20 -8.91 -0.50
N ALA A 106 44.40 -8.09 -1.19
CA ALA A 106 43.14 -7.58 -0.66
C ALA A 106 42.12 -8.70 -0.39
N MET A 107 42.05 -9.73 -1.25
CA MET A 107 41.18 -10.89 -1.04
C MET A 107 41.64 -11.75 0.13
N VAL A 108 42.95 -11.90 0.34
CA VAL A 108 43.49 -12.58 1.53
C VAL A 108 43.14 -11.80 2.80
N ALA A 109 43.26 -10.48 2.79
CA ALA A 109 42.85 -9.66 3.93
C ALA A 109 41.34 -9.80 4.22
N ALA A 110 40.50 -9.78 3.18
CA ALA A 110 39.05 -10.00 3.32
C ALA A 110 38.73 -11.42 3.82
N ALA A 111 39.46 -12.44 3.37
CA ALA A 111 39.34 -13.82 3.84
C ALA A 111 39.58 -13.93 5.36
N LEU A 112 40.56 -13.18 5.87
CA LEU A 112 40.87 -13.13 7.30
C LEU A 112 39.80 -12.38 8.12
N ASP A 113 39.04 -11.46 7.50
CA ASP A 113 37.93 -10.75 8.15
C ASP A 113 36.54 -11.40 7.89
N LEU A 114 36.46 -12.61 7.35
CA LEU A 114 35.16 -13.27 7.11
C LEU A 114 34.31 -13.39 8.38
N ALA A 115 34.93 -13.54 9.55
CA ALA A 115 34.22 -13.51 10.83
C ALA A 115 33.58 -12.14 11.10
N GLY A 116 34.31 -11.05 10.83
CA GLY A 116 33.82 -9.68 10.97
C GLY A 116 32.73 -9.37 9.96
N ILE A 117 32.89 -9.81 8.72
CA ILE A 117 31.88 -9.67 7.65
C ILE A 117 30.58 -10.38 8.05
N GLU A 118 30.64 -11.65 8.50
CA GLU A 118 29.47 -12.39 8.99
C GLU A 118 28.75 -11.60 10.09
N GLN A 119 29.49 -11.07 11.07
CA GLN A 119 28.92 -10.34 12.17
C GLN A 119 28.25 -9.03 11.72
N LYS A 120 28.91 -8.25 10.86
CA LYS A 120 28.34 -7.00 10.34
C LYS A 120 27.04 -7.27 9.55
N LEU A 121 27.01 -8.32 8.74
CA LEU A 121 25.80 -8.73 8.00
C LEU A 121 24.68 -9.18 8.95
N ARG A 122 25.02 -9.93 10.01
CA ARG A 122 24.08 -10.35 11.05
C ARG A 122 23.46 -9.15 11.76
N ASP A 123 24.27 -8.16 12.13
CA ASP A 123 23.81 -6.94 12.81
C ASP A 123 22.90 -6.11 11.90
N TYR A 124 23.26 -5.98 10.63
CA TYR A 124 22.42 -5.34 9.62
C TYR A 124 21.05 -6.02 9.50
N VAL A 125 21.03 -7.34 9.37
CA VAL A 125 19.80 -8.13 9.28
C VAL A 125 18.95 -8.02 10.55
N ALA A 126 19.57 -7.98 11.73
CA ALA A 126 18.85 -7.79 12.98
C ALA A 126 18.15 -6.43 13.05
N MET A 127 18.77 -5.39 12.47
CA MET A 127 18.24 -4.03 12.49
C MET A 127 17.19 -3.77 11.40
N PHE A 128 17.45 -4.24 10.18
CA PHE A 128 16.65 -3.89 8.99
C PHE A 128 15.88 -5.06 8.39
N GLY A 129 15.98 -6.26 8.96
CA GLY A 129 15.44 -7.49 8.37
C GLY A 129 13.94 -7.47 8.03
N ALA A 130 13.14 -6.64 8.71
CA ALA A 130 11.71 -6.48 8.43
C ALA A 130 11.40 -5.60 7.20
N ALA A 131 12.37 -4.80 6.74
CA ALA A 131 12.25 -3.91 5.59
C ALA A 131 12.94 -4.49 4.33
N LEU A 132 13.48 -5.71 4.41
CA LEU A 132 14.17 -6.33 3.28
C LEU A 132 13.19 -7.06 2.37
N SER A 133 13.41 -6.97 1.05
CA SER A 133 12.79 -7.90 0.11
C SER A 133 13.21 -9.33 0.43
N SER A 134 12.33 -10.29 0.13
CA SER A 134 12.63 -11.72 0.38
C SER A 134 13.88 -12.20 -0.35
N GLU A 135 14.16 -11.61 -1.51
CA GLU A 135 15.33 -11.92 -2.32
C GLU A 135 16.61 -11.37 -1.70
N ASN A 136 16.65 -10.08 -1.33
CA ASN A 136 17.80 -9.48 -0.67
C ASN A 136 18.10 -10.15 0.67
N ARG A 137 17.05 -10.48 1.44
CA ARG A 137 17.20 -11.22 2.69
C ARG A 137 17.89 -12.57 2.47
N ARG A 138 17.41 -13.33 1.49
CA ARG A 138 17.96 -14.65 1.17
C ARG A 138 19.43 -14.57 0.75
N GLU A 139 19.78 -13.63 -0.12
CA GLU A 139 21.17 -13.49 -0.61
C GLU A 139 22.13 -13.04 0.51
N ILE A 140 21.69 -12.16 1.41
CA ILE A 140 22.47 -11.81 2.61
C ILE A 140 22.67 -13.03 3.50
N ASP A 141 21.63 -13.84 3.73
CA ASP A 141 21.74 -15.07 4.52
C ASP A 141 22.72 -16.07 3.87
N VAL A 142 22.75 -16.16 2.53
CA VAL A 142 23.74 -16.96 1.78
C VAL A 142 25.16 -16.44 2.01
N CYS A 143 25.39 -15.13 1.90
CA CYS A 143 26.68 -14.51 2.18
C CYS A 143 27.15 -14.80 3.61
N MET A 144 26.25 -14.70 4.60
CA MET A 144 26.55 -15.03 5.99
C MET A 144 26.94 -16.50 6.16
N ILE A 145 26.25 -17.43 5.49
CA ILE A 145 26.58 -18.86 5.55
C ILE A 145 27.96 -19.14 4.94
N LEU A 146 28.27 -18.51 3.80
CA LEU A 146 29.57 -18.64 3.15
C LEU A 146 30.68 -18.11 4.06
N ALA A 147 30.52 -16.91 4.62
CA ALA A 147 31.47 -16.33 5.55
C ALA A 147 31.66 -17.21 6.80
N ALA A 148 30.56 -17.67 7.41
CA ALA A 148 30.58 -18.51 8.60
C ALA A 148 31.31 -19.84 8.42
N ARG A 149 31.23 -20.45 7.22
CA ARG A 149 31.89 -21.72 6.90
C ARG A 149 33.40 -21.57 6.71
N HIS A 150 33.86 -20.40 6.25
CA HIS A 150 35.25 -20.17 5.85
C HIS A 150 36.03 -19.24 6.80
N LYS A 151 35.39 -18.68 7.83
CA LYS A 151 36.02 -17.77 8.80
C LYS A 151 37.15 -18.34 9.67
N PHE A 152 37.33 -19.65 9.67
CA PHE A 152 38.36 -20.32 10.48
C PHE A 152 39.58 -20.74 9.65
N ALA A 153 39.80 -20.12 8.49
CA ALA A 153 41.00 -20.35 7.69
C ALA A 153 42.26 -19.98 8.50
N ASP A 154 43.16 -20.96 8.70
CA ASP A 154 44.43 -20.73 9.37
C ASP A 154 45.41 -20.05 8.40
N GLN A 155 46.01 -18.94 8.82
CA GLN A 155 47.06 -18.25 8.07
C GLN A 155 48.27 -19.15 7.76
N LYS A 156 48.49 -20.20 8.56
CA LYS A 156 49.58 -21.16 8.37
C LYS A 156 49.26 -22.23 7.33
N ASP A 157 48.00 -22.39 6.95
CA ASP A 157 47.57 -23.32 5.91
C ASP A 157 47.28 -22.55 4.61
N ALA A 158 48.27 -22.54 3.72
CA ALA A 158 48.19 -21.90 2.41
C ALA A 158 46.98 -22.37 1.59
N GLN A 159 46.59 -23.64 1.69
CA GLN A 159 45.46 -24.15 0.93
C GLN A 159 44.12 -23.69 1.52
N ALA A 160 44.04 -23.56 2.84
CA ALA A 160 42.85 -23.04 3.51
C ALA A 160 42.64 -21.55 3.22
N ILE A 161 43.71 -20.75 3.23
CA ILE A 161 43.62 -19.31 2.96
C ILE A 161 43.27 -19.04 1.50
N ASP A 162 43.81 -19.79 0.53
CA ASP A 162 43.46 -19.63 -0.88
C ASP A 162 41.97 -19.92 -1.13
N LYS A 163 41.43 -20.98 -0.52
CA LYS A 163 39.99 -21.29 -0.59
C LYS A 163 39.15 -20.18 0.05
N ALA A 164 39.58 -19.64 1.18
CA ALA A 164 38.87 -18.57 1.85
C ALA A 164 38.93 -17.25 1.06
N ALA A 165 40.02 -16.97 0.34
CA ALA A 165 40.15 -15.81 -0.54
C ALA A 165 39.19 -15.89 -1.73
N VAL A 166 39.01 -17.07 -2.33
CA VAL A 166 37.98 -17.29 -3.37
C VAL A 166 36.58 -17.03 -2.81
N VAL A 167 36.29 -17.54 -1.62
CA VAL A 167 34.98 -17.32 -0.97
C VAL A 167 34.77 -15.85 -0.60
N ALA A 168 35.81 -15.15 -0.15
CA ALA A 168 35.74 -13.72 0.12
C ALA A 168 35.43 -12.93 -1.16
N HIS A 169 36.02 -13.30 -2.29
CA HIS A 169 35.68 -12.74 -3.59
C HIS A 169 34.20 -12.97 -3.96
N ASP A 170 33.71 -14.19 -3.79
CA ASP A 170 32.31 -14.53 -4.08
C ASP A 170 31.35 -13.72 -3.20
N VAL A 171 31.63 -13.62 -1.90
CA VAL A 171 30.85 -12.81 -0.95
C VAL A 171 30.84 -11.34 -1.38
N LEU A 172 31.99 -10.74 -1.69
CA LEU A 172 32.07 -9.35 -2.13
C LEU A 172 31.31 -9.11 -3.44
N THR A 173 31.43 -10.03 -4.40
CA THR A 173 30.66 -9.97 -5.65
C THR A 173 29.15 -10.01 -5.37
N SER A 174 28.69 -10.93 -4.53
CA SER A 174 27.27 -11.02 -4.14
C SER A 174 26.79 -9.78 -3.40
N LEU A 175 27.59 -9.19 -2.50
CA LEU A 175 27.24 -7.93 -1.84
C LEU A 175 27.06 -6.79 -2.85
N GLY A 176 27.92 -6.73 -3.88
CA GLY A 176 27.77 -5.76 -4.97
C GLY A 176 26.50 -5.98 -5.80
N GLU A 177 26.07 -7.23 -6.01
CA GLU A 177 24.80 -7.54 -6.68
C GLU A 177 23.59 -7.15 -5.83
N ILE A 178 23.64 -7.41 -4.53
CA ILE A 178 22.60 -6.98 -3.57
C ILE A 178 22.49 -5.45 -3.56
N GLU A 179 23.61 -4.71 -3.56
CA GLU A 179 23.59 -3.25 -3.63
C GLU A 179 22.87 -2.76 -4.90
N ARG A 180 23.19 -3.33 -6.07
CA ARG A 180 22.50 -2.97 -7.32
C ARG A 180 20.99 -3.23 -7.21
N ARG A 181 20.60 -4.36 -6.61
CA ARG A 181 19.18 -4.70 -6.45
C ARG A 181 18.45 -3.71 -5.53
N PHE A 182 19.06 -3.28 -4.42
CA PHE A 182 18.50 -2.21 -3.59
C PHE A 182 18.27 -0.93 -4.40
N LEU A 183 19.24 -0.54 -5.24
CA LEU A 183 19.11 0.66 -6.07
C LEU A 183 17.99 0.53 -7.11
N ASP A 184 17.80 -0.66 -7.67
CA ASP A 184 16.72 -0.93 -8.63
C ASP A 184 15.34 -0.96 -7.94
N GLU A 185 15.22 -1.60 -6.78
CA GLU A 185 13.99 -1.65 -5.96
C GLU A 185 13.54 -0.25 -5.53
N LEU A 186 14.47 0.66 -5.20
CA LEU A 186 14.14 2.04 -4.85
C LEU A 186 13.71 2.91 -6.03
N ARG A 187 14.04 2.51 -7.27
CA ARG A 187 13.75 3.26 -8.49
C ARG A 187 12.48 2.79 -9.20
N SER A 188 11.96 1.62 -8.87
CA SER A 188 10.71 1.04 -9.40
C SER A 188 9.47 1.61 -8.73
#